data_AF-A0A0F9M5E7-F1
#
_entry.id   AF-A0A0F9M5E7-F1
#
_cell.length_a   1.000
_cell.length_b   1.000
_cell.length_c   1.000
_cell.angle_alpha   90.00
_cell.angle_beta   90.00
_cell.angle_gamma   90.00
#
_symmetry.space_group_name_H-M   'P 1'
#
loop_
_entity.id
_entity.type
_entity.pdbx_description
1 polymer ?
#
loop_
_entity_poly.entity_id
_entity_poly.type
_entity_poly.pdbx_seq_one_letter_code
_entity_poly.pdbx_strand_id
1 'polypeptide(L)'
;MGQDRNRMQQEYEAINTNWNTKAEAAFFFQMVSDDTISFEQVQRDILMRPEQLAWLCKTFPFDAPLLKQIFRRRCRTYKDFLFLCAHPERAQTFREAVYPTAGAA
;
A
#
# COMPACT_ATOMS: atom_id res chain seq x y z
N MET A 1 -3.14 5.71 -34.18
CA MET A 1 -3.53 6.34 -32.90
C MET A 1 -3.92 5.27 -31.86
N GLY A 2 -2.98 4.46 -31.37
CA GLY A 2 -3.31 3.35 -30.46
C GLY A 2 -2.19 2.90 -29.50
N GLN A 3 -1.03 3.57 -29.50
CA GLN A 3 0.10 3.20 -28.64
C GLN A 3 0.09 3.90 -27.28
N ASP A 4 -0.46 5.11 -27.17
CA ASP A 4 -0.51 5.85 -25.89
C ASP A 4 -1.40 5.20 -24.82
N ARG A 5 -2.53 4.60 -25.24
CA ARG A 5 -3.44 3.91 -24.29
C ARG A 5 -2.78 2.71 -23.61
N ASN A 6 -1.94 1.96 -24.33
CA ASN A 6 -1.24 0.80 -23.76
C ASN A 6 -0.17 1.22 -22.74
N ARG A 7 0.52 2.34 -22.95
CA ARG A 7 1.59 2.80 -22.05
C ARG A 7 1.03 3.37 -20.75
N MET A 8 -0.01 4.21 -20.84
CA MET A 8 -0.71 4.69 -19.65
C MET A 8 -1.38 3.55 -18.88
N GLN A 9 -1.94 2.55 -19.57
CA GLN A 9 -2.54 1.38 -18.93
C GLN A 9 -1.50 0.48 -18.26
N GLN A 10 -0.29 0.33 -18.82
CA GLN A 10 0.83 -0.37 -18.18
C GLN A 10 1.39 0.39 -16.96
N GLU A 11 1.47 1.73 -17.02
CA GLU A 11 1.88 2.55 -15.87
C GLU A 11 0.83 2.51 -14.75
N TYR A 12 -0.46 2.51 -15.09
CA TYR A 12 -1.54 2.28 -14.13
C TYR A 12 -1.57 0.85 -13.58
N GLU A 13 -1.29 -0.17 -14.40
CA GLU A 13 -1.17 -1.56 -13.96
C GLU A 13 0.00 -1.73 -13.00
N ALA A 14 1.15 -1.07 -13.23
CA ALA A 14 2.29 -1.11 -12.32
C ALA A 14 1.98 -0.54 -10.92
N ILE A 15 1.12 0.48 -10.83
CA ILE A 15 0.59 1.01 -9.55
C ILE A 15 -0.40 0.01 -8.91
N ASN A 16 -1.00 -0.90 -9.69
CA ASN A 16 -2.09 -1.77 -9.25
C ASN A 16 -1.72 -3.25 -9.01
N THR A 17 -0.66 -3.81 -9.60
CA THR A 17 -0.32 -5.24 -9.44
C THR A 17 0.72 -5.55 -8.37
N ASN A 18 1.56 -4.59 -7.96
CA ASN A 18 2.65 -4.84 -6.99
C ASN A 18 2.42 -4.24 -5.60
N TRP A 19 1.26 -3.63 -5.32
CA TRP A 19 0.97 -3.11 -3.98
C TRP A 19 0.69 -4.27 -3.01
N ASN A 20 1.73 -4.69 -2.30
CA ASN A 20 1.64 -5.69 -1.26
C ASN A 20 1.56 -5.01 0.12
N THR A 21 0.38 -5.06 0.74
CA THR A 21 0.13 -4.37 2.02
C THR A 21 0.97 -4.90 3.17
N LYS A 22 1.35 -6.19 3.12
CA LYS A 22 2.23 -6.80 4.14
C LYS A 22 3.67 -6.35 3.99
N ALA A 23 4.14 -6.28 2.75
CA ALA A 23 5.47 -5.78 2.41
C ALA A 23 5.68 -4.36 2.95
N GLU A 24 4.73 -3.50 2.61
CA GLU A 24 4.75 -2.10 2.95
C GLU A 24 4.60 -1.90 4.46
N ALA A 25 3.73 -2.67 5.12
CA ALA A 25 3.63 -2.68 6.57
C ALA A 25 4.96 -3.08 7.25
N ALA A 26 5.64 -4.12 6.76
CA ALA A 26 6.94 -4.54 7.30
C ALA A 26 8.05 -3.51 7.08
N PHE A 27 8.00 -2.79 5.95
CA PHE A 27 8.91 -1.68 5.68
C PHE A 27 8.71 -0.54 6.68
N PHE A 28 7.46 -0.07 6.88
CA PHE A 28 7.17 0.96 7.86
C PHE A 28 7.49 0.54 9.29
N PHE A 29 7.20 -0.71 9.65
CA PHE A 29 7.58 -1.26 10.96
C PHE A 29 9.10 -1.21 11.18
N GLN A 30 9.90 -1.57 10.17
CA GLN A 30 11.35 -1.48 10.27
C GLN A 30 11.82 -0.03 10.43
N MET A 31 11.31 0.91 9.64
CA MET A 31 11.70 2.31 9.74
C MET A 31 11.37 2.94 11.11
N VAL A 32 10.26 2.54 11.72
CA VAL A 32 9.91 2.95 13.10
C VAL A 32 10.84 2.29 14.11
N SER A 33 11.16 1.01 13.92
CA SER A 33 12.07 0.27 14.81
C SER A 33 13.50 0.80 14.77
N ASP A 34 13.92 1.35 13.63
CA ASP A 34 15.22 1.98 13.41
C ASP A 34 15.22 3.48 13.76
N ASP A 35 14.16 3.99 14.41
CA ASP A 35 13.94 5.42 14.74
C ASP A 35 14.11 6.40 13.55
N THR A 36 13.96 5.89 12.32
CA THR A 36 14.10 6.70 11.09
C THR A 36 12.88 7.60 10.87
N ILE A 37 11.70 7.11 11.24
CA ILE A 37 10.44 7.87 11.22
C ILE A 37 9.64 7.56 12.48
N SER A 38 8.82 8.51 12.92
CA SER A 38 7.91 8.29 14.05
C SER A 38 6.68 7.48 13.65
N PHE A 39 6.07 6.81 14.62
CA PHE A 39 4.79 6.13 14.44
C PHE A 39 3.70 7.08 13.88
N GLU A 40 3.67 8.32 14.38
CA GLU A 40 2.73 9.35 13.94
C GLU A 40 2.95 9.74 12.47
N GLN A 41 4.20 9.76 12.02
CA GLN A 41 4.55 10.02 10.64
C GLN A 41 4.05 8.89 9.73
N VAL A 42 4.26 7.61 10.11
CA VAL A 42 3.71 6.45 9.39
C VAL A 42 2.19 6.53 9.27
N GLN A 43 1.51 6.87 10.36
CA GLN A 43 0.04 7.01 10.33
C GLN A 43 -0.40 8.04 9.30
N ARG A 44 0.28 9.19 9.21
CA ARG A 44 0.00 10.24 8.22
C ARG A 44 0.32 9.80 6.79
N ASP A 45 1.41 9.07 6.60
CA ASP A 45 1.87 8.65 5.27
C ASP A 45 0.99 7.53 4.68
N ILE A 46 0.55 6.58 5.52
CA ILE A 46 -0.33 5.50 5.08
C ILE A 46 -1.77 5.98 4.94
N LEU A 47 -2.33 6.62 5.97
CA LEU A 47 -3.76 6.89 6.02
C LEU A 47 -4.14 8.11 5.21
N MET A 48 -4.91 7.88 4.15
CA MET A 48 -5.78 8.89 3.58
C MET A 48 -7.02 9.03 4.46
N ARG A 49 -7.45 10.27 4.76
CA ARG A 49 -8.70 10.51 5.51
C ARG A 49 -9.92 10.28 4.60
N PRO A 50 -11.05 9.78 5.13
CA PRO A 50 -12.28 9.56 4.34
C PRO A 50 -12.75 10.80 3.57
N GLU A 51 -12.57 11.99 4.15
CA GLU A 51 -12.94 13.27 3.54
C GLU A 51 -12.06 13.58 2.32
N GLN A 52 -10.79 13.20 2.36
CA GLN A 52 -9.87 13.34 1.22
C GLN A 52 -10.28 12.39 0.09
N LEU A 53 -10.65 11.15 0.41
CA LEU A 53 -11.20 10.23 -0.59
C LEU A 53 -12.49 10.78 -1.22
N ALA A 54 -13.40 11.31 -0.42
CA ALA A 54 -14.65 11.89 -0.90
C ALA A 54 -14.40 13.07 -1.84
N TRP A 55 -13.49 13.97 -1.46
CA TRP A 55 -13.07 15.08 -2.30
C TRP A 55 -12.41 14.62 -3.62
N LEU A 56 -11.51 13.63 -3.57
CA LEU A 56 -10.87 13.06 -4.76
C LEU A 56 -11.89 12.40 -5.69
N CYS A 57 -12.84 11.62 -5.16
CA CYS A 57 -13.88 10.98 -5.96
C CYS A 57 -14.84 11.99 -6.61
N LYS A 58 -15.07 13.14 -5.96
CA LYS A 58 -15.85 14.24 -6.54
C LYS A 58 -15.08 14.96 -7.66
N THR A 59 -13.78 15.13 -7.48
CA THR A 59 -12.91 15.84 -8.43
C THR A 59 -12.58 14.99 -9.65
N PHE A 60 -12.39 13.67 -9.46
CA PHE A 60 -12.04 12.70 -10.49
C PHE A 60 -13.05 11.54 -10.48
N PRO A 61 -14.29 11.78 -10.98
CA PRO A 61 -15.36 10.79 -10.89
C PRO A 61 -15.09 9.51 -11.69
N PHE A 62 -14.37 9.62 -12.82
CA PHE A 62 -13.98 8.47 -13.64
C PHE A 62 -12.96 7.55 -12.93
N ASP A 63 -12.11 8.12 -12.06
CA ASP A 63 -11.11 7.38 -11.29
C ASP A 63 -11.64 6.90 -9.93
N ALA A 64 -12.87 7.28 -9.55
CA ALA A 64 -13.45 6.95 -8.24
C ALA A 64 -13.37 5.45 -7.86
N PRO A 65 -13.58 4.49 -8.79
CA PRO A 65 -13.39 3.07 -8.47
C PRO A 65 -11.95 2.74 -8.06
N LEU A 66 -10.96 3.29 -8.77
CA LEU A 66 -9.54 3.08 -8.48
C LEU A 66 -9.14 3.75 -7.17
N LEU A 67 -9.55 5.00 -6.95
CA LEU A 67 -9.28 5.76 -5.72
C LEU A 67 -9.81 5.02 -4.49
N LYS A 68 -11.02 4.43 -4.58
CA LYS A 68 -11.58 3.59 -3.52
C LYS A 68 -10.76 2.31 -3.28
N GLN A 69 -10.20 1.70 -4.33
CA GLN A 69 -9.32 0.53 -4.17
C GLN A 69 -8.00 0.92 -3.48
N ILE A 70 -7.37 2.02 -3.89
CA ILE A 70 -6.17 2.56 -3.26
C ILE A 70 -6.42 2.83 -1.78
N PHE A 71 -7.54 3.48 -1.45
CA PHE A 71 -7.94 3.73 -0.06
C PHE A 71 -8.07 2.43 0.74
N ARG A 72 -8.75 1.42 0.20
CA ARG A 72 -8.88 0.10 0.87
C ARG A 72 -7.52 -0.55 1.13
N ARG A 73 -6.60 -0.48 0.17
CA ARG A 73 -5.23 -1.01 0.31
C ARG A 73 -4.46 -0.28 1.40
N ARG A 74 -4.48 1.06 1.42
CA ARG A 74 -3.88 1.88 2.50
C ARG A 74 -4.42 1.51 3.88
N CYS A 75 -5.75 1.41 4.02
CA CYS A 75 -6.37 0.96 5.27
C CYS A 75 -5.91 -0.45 5.68
N ARG A 76 -5.66 -1.33 4.71
CA ARG A 76 -5.14 -2.67 4.97
C ARG A 76 -3.68 -2.63 5.38
N THR A 77 -2.81 -1.88 4.69
CA THR A 77 -1.41 -1.65 5.08
C THR A 77 -1.34 -1.14 6.52
N TYR A 78 -2.18 -0.16 6.88
CA TYR A 78 -2.16 0.37 8.25
C TYR A 78 -2.55 -0.68 9.29
N LYS A 79 -3.57 -1.51 9.01
CA LYS A 79 -3.93 -2.64 9.90
C LYS A 79 -2.80 -3.65 10.04
N ASP A 80 -2.16 -3.98 8.92
CA ASP A 80 -1.02 -4.89 8.86
C ASP A 80 0.19 -4.32 9.63
N PHE A 81 0.43 -3.01 9.58
CA PHE A 81 1.44 -2.30 10.36
C PHE A 81 1.14 -2.32 11.87
N LEU A 82 -0.09 -1.98 12.26
CA LEU A 82 -0.51 -2.07 13.68
C LEU A 82 -0.37 -3.50 14.22
N PHE A 83 -0.68 -4.50 13.39
CA PHE A 83 -0.47 -5.90 13.75
C PHE A 83 1.00 -6.20 14.01
N LEU A 84 1.93 -5.73 13.17
CA LEU A 84 3.37 -5.91 13.39
C LEU A 84 3.87 -5.17 14.62
N CYS A 85 3.33 -3.98 14.94
CA CYS A 85 3.66 -3.30 16.18
C CYS A 85 3.25 -4.11 17.43
N ALA A 86 2.16 -4.86 17.36
CA ALA A 86 1.71 -5.76 18.42
C ALA A 86 2.41 -7.13 18.41
N HIS A 87 2.89 -7.57 17.25
CA HIS A 87 3.53 -8.87 17.02
C HIS A 87 4.84 -8.74 16.21
N PRO A 88 5.89 -8.12 16.79
CA PRO A 88 7.17 -7.90 16.10
C PRO A 88 7.80 -9.18 15.53
N GLU A 89 7.58 -10.33 16.19
CA GLU A 89 8.10 -11.64 15.78
C GLU A 89 7.58 -12.10 14.41
N ARG A 90 6.49 -11.49 13.92
CA ARG A 90 5.88 -11.80 12.62
C ARG A 90 6.46 -11.00 11.46
N ALA A 91 7.38 -10.08 11.72
CA ALA A 91 7.96 -9.19 10.69
C ALA A 91 8.60 -9.97 9.52
N GLN A 92 9.29 -11.07 9.81
CA GLN A 92 9.94 -11.90 8.78
C GLN A 92 8.92 -12.52 7.81
N THR A 93 7.80 -13.05 8.33
CA THR A 93 6.72 -13.62 7.51
C THR A 93 6.06 -12.57 6.60
N PHE A 94 6.00 -11.31 7.04
CA PHE A 94 5.46 -10.22 6.23
C PHE A 94 6.42 -9.78 5.12
N ARG A 95 7.73 -9.88 5.34
CA ARG A 95 8.76 -9.67 4.30
C ARG A 95 8.76 -10.78 3.26
N GLU A 96 8.57 -12.02 3.67
CA GLU A 96 8.52 -13.17 2.76
C GLU A 96 7.29 -13.15 1.86
N ALA A 97 6.21 -12.48 2.27
CA ALA A 97 5.02 -12.30 1.44
C ALA A 97 5.30 -11.46 0.16
N VAL A 98 6.46 -10.82 0.02
CA VAL A 98 6.90 -9.99 -1.12
C VAL A 98 7.34 -10.82 -2.32
N TYR A 99 7.84 -12.03 -2.08
CA TYR A 99 8.29 -12.93 -3.12
C TYR A 99 7.39 -14.17 -3.08
N PRO A 100 6.47 -14.39 -4.03
CA PRO A 100 6.06 -15.77 -4.26
C PRO A 100 7.35 -16.50 -4.62
N THR A 101 7.75 -17.46 -3.79
CA THR A 101 8.90 -18.31 -4.04
C THR A 101 8.70 -18.94 -5.42
N ALA A 102 9.33 -18.36 -6.44
CA ALA A 102 9.48 -18.98 -7.74
C ALA A 102 10.51 -20.09 -7.55
N GLY A 103 10.06 -21.26 -7.09
CA GLY A 103 10.93 -22.41 -6.85
C GLY A 103 10.49 -23.26 -5.65
N ALA A 104 9.33 -23.88 -5.76
CA ALA A 104 8.99 -25.06 -4.96
C ALA A 104 8.06 -25.98 -5.78
N ALA A 105 8.61 -26.53 -6.87
CA ALA A 105 8.19 -27.77 -7.51
C ALA A 105 9.27 -28.19 -8.51
#